data_AF-A0A6V7M2X5-F1
#
_entry.id   AF-A0A6V7M2X5-F1
#
_cell.length_a   1.000
_cell.length_b   1.000
_cell.length_c   1.000
_cell.angle_alpha   90.00
_cell.angle_beta   90.00
_cell.angle_gamma   90.00
#
_symmetry.space_group_name_H-M   'P 1'
#
loop_
_entity.id
_entity.type
_entity.pdbx_description
1 polymer ?
#
loop_
_entity_poly.entity_id
_entity_poly.type
_entity_poly.pdbx_seq_one_letter_code
_entity_poly.pdbx_strand_id
1 'polypeptide(L)' 'GYTKPREYIVTEWPLKHTCGEFWSLVYDYECSAVVVLCVPPAGSAHFPPFWPEGKHPKKYGPVFTIDHISHCHYVNIKSW' A
#
# COMPACT_ATOMS: atom_id res chain seq x y z
N GLY A 1 -4.62 10.65 -15.57
CA GLY A 1 -3.71 10.50 -16.69
C GLY A 1 -4.52 10.20 -17.92
N TYR A 2 -3.88 10.35 -19.07
CA TYR A 2 -4.40 10.25 -20.44
C TYR A 2 -5.80 10.86 -20.70
N THR A 3 -6.88 10.31 -20.13
CA THR A 3 -8.26 10.77 -20.27
C THR A 3 -8.76 11.71 -19.16
N LYS A 4 -8.14 11.72 -17.97
CA LYS A 4 -8.61 12.51 -16.81
C LYS A 4 -7.48 13.31 -16.14
N PRO A 5 -7.68 14.61 -15.83
CA PRO A 5 -6.75 15.35 -14.98
C PRO A 5 -6.76 14.78 -13.55
N ARG A 6 -5.61 14.83 -12.86
CA ARG A 6 -5.45 14.40 -11.45
C ARG A 6 -5.88 12.96 -11.12
N GLU A 7 -5.84 12.05 -12.10
CA GLU A 7 -6.24 10.65 -11.88
C GLU A 7 -5.26 9.85 -11.00
N TYR A 8 -4.02 10.32 -10.86
CA TYR A 8 -2.98 9.59 -10.15
C TYR A 8 -2.37 10.47 -9.06
N ILE A 9 -2.15 9.84 -7.90
CA ILE A 9 -1.33 10.37 -6.82
C ILE A 9 -0.07 9.51 -6.77
N VAL A 10 1.10 10.14 -6.87
CA VAL A 10 2.39 9.44 -6.76
C VAL A 10 3.00 9.82 -5.43
N THR A 11 3.40 8.82 -4.65
CA THR A 11 4.02 9.00 -3.35
C THR A 11 5.16 8.01 -3.16
N GLU A 12 6.02 8.31 -2.18
CA GLU A 12 7.09 7.42 -1.75
C GLU A 12 6.58 6.24 -0.93
N TRP A 13 7.46 5.28 -0.65
CA TRP A 13 7.13 4.17 0.24
C TRP A 13 6.89 4.69 1.67
N PRO A 14 5.75 4.37 2.32
CA PRO A 14 5.45 4.85 3.67
C PRO A 14 6.51 4.44 4.69
N LEU A 15 6.93 5.40 5.50
CA LEU A 15 7.79 5.15 6.65
C LEU A 15 6.97 4.53 7.78
N LYS A 16 7.65 3.89 8.74
CA LYS A 16 7.00 3.25 9.89
C LYS A 16 5.99 4.14 10.63
N HIS A 17 6.25 5.44 10.74
CA HIS A 17 5.36 6.38 11.43
C HIS A 17 4.29 7.00 10.51
N THR A 18 4.44 6.89 9.18
CA THR A 18 3.53 7.50 8.20
C THR A 18 2.60 6.49 7.53
N CYS A 19 2.69 5.18 7.85
CA CYS A 19 1.77 4.18 7.28
C CYS A 19 0.28 4.50 7.54
N GLY A 20 -0.05 5.12 8.68
CA GLY A 20 -1.42 5.56 8.96
C GLY A 20 -1.85 6.70 8.04
N GLU A 21 -0.97 7.67 7.81
CA GLU A 21 -1.21 8.81 6.92
C GLU A 21 -1.34 8.38 5.45
N PHE A 22 -0.61 7.34 5.04
CA PHE A 22 -0.79 6.71 3.73
C PHE A 22 -2.23 6.21 3.55
N TRP A 23 -2.80 5.54 4.55
CA TRP A 23 -4.19 5.08 4.47
C TRP A 23 -5.21 6.21 4.58
N SER A 24 -4.90 7.29 5.32
CA SER A 24 -5.69 8.53 5.25
C SER A 24 -5.74 9.06 3.82
N LEU A 25 -4.60 9.14 3.12
CA LEU A 25 -4.53 9.59 1.74
C LEU A 25 -5.39 8.73 0.80
N VAL A 26 -5.30 7.40 0.92
CA VAL A 26 -6.10 6.47 0.10
C VAL A 26 -7.60 6.69 0.35
N TYR A 27 -8.00 6.85 1.60
CA TYR A 27 -9.40 7.04 2.00
C TYR A 27 -9.94 8.41 1.56
N ASP A 28 -9.23 9.49 1.90
CA ASP A 28 -9.66 10.88 1.67
C ASP A 28 -9.79 11.22 0.18
N TYR A 29 -8.97 10.61 -0.67
CA TYR A 29 -9.01 10.77 -2.12
C TYR A 29 -9.79 9.66 -2.85
N GLU A 30 -10.52 8.82 -2.10
CA GLU A 30 -11.38 7.76 -2.65
C GLU A 30 -10.63 6.83 -3.63
N CYS A 31 -9.36 6.55 -3.34
CA CYS A 31 -8.51 5.73 -4.20
C CYS A 31 -9.01 4.29 -4.22
N SER A 32 -9.41 3.80 -5.41
CA SER A 32 -9.89 2.42 -5.57
C SER A 32 -8.76 1.40 -5.79
N ALA A 33 -7.55 1.87 -6.11
CA ALA A 33 -6.40 1.00 -6.39
C ALA A 33 -5.09 1.65 -5.93
N VAL A 34 -4.20 0.82 -5.39
CA VAL A 34 -2.81 1.18 -5.10
C VAL A 34 -1.91 0.32 -5.97
N VAL A 35 -1.02 0.96 -6.73
CA VAL A 35 -0.05 0.28 -7.59
C VAL A 35 1.33 0.47 -6.97
N VAL A 36 1.99 -0.64 -6.65
CA VAL A 36 3.34 -0.65 -6.09
C VAL A 36 4.32 -0.98 -7.20
N LEU A 37 5.27 -0.07 -7.44
CA LEU A 37 6.25 -0.17 -8.55
C LEU A 37 7.68 -0.43 -8.06
N CYS A 38 7.90 -0.53 -6.75
CA CYS A 38 9.21 -0.74 -6.15
C CYS A 38 9.13 -1.73 -4.98
N VAL A 39 10.28 -2.31 -4.64
CA VAL A 39 10.44 -3.18 -3.47
C VAL A 39 11.48 -2.55 -2.54
N PRO A 40 11.19 -2.42 -1.23
CA PRO A 40 12.17 -1.90 -0.29
C PRO A 40 13.37 -2.86 -0.19
N PRO A 41 14.56 -2.34 0.18
CA PRO A 41 15.73 -3.19 0.42
C PRO A 41 15.41 -4.30 1.43
N ALA A 42 15.82 -5.53 1.11
CA ALA A 42 15.60 -6.68 1.97
C ALA A 42 16.15 -6.41 3.39
N GLY A 43 15.33 -6.63 4.41
CA GLY A 43 15.69 -6.39 5.81
C GLY A 43 15.66 -4.92 6.25
N SER A 44 15.18 -3.98 5.42
CA SER A 44 15.03 -2.58 5.84
C SER A 44 13.95 -2.42 6.91
N ALA A 45 14.35 -1.91 8.08
CA ALA A 45 13.40 -1.51 9.13
C ALA A 45 12.70 -0.17 8.85
N HIS A 46 13.21 0.61 7.89
CA HIS A 46 12.71 1.95 7.56
C HIS A 46 11.47 1.92 6.66
N PHE A 47 11.36 0.90 5.82
CA PHE A 47 10.33 0.77 4.80
C PHE A 47 9.48 -0.49 5.06
N PRO A 48 8.60 -0.45 6.08
CA PRO A 48 7.79 -1.62 6.41
C PRO A 48 6.70 -1.84 5.36
N PRO A 49 6.19 -3.08 5.21
CA PRO A 49 4.97 -3.33 4.46
C PRO A 49 3.81 -2.54 5.05
N PHE A 50 3.11 -1.80 4.19
CA PHE A 50 1.95 -0.99 4.56
C PHE A 50 0.61 -1.66 4.28
N TRP A 51 0.62 -2.91 3.80
CA TRP A 51 -0.54 -3.79 3.69
C TRP A 51 -0.34 -5.08 4.52
N PRO A 52 -1.41 -5.76 4.95
CA PRO A 52 -1.28 -7.02 5.68
C PRO A 52 -0.68 -8.12 4.80
N GLU A 53 0.43 -8.70 5.22
CA GLU A 53 1.05 -9.87 4.56
C GLU A 53 0.48 -11.20 5.08
N GLY A 54 -0.20 -11.15 6.24
CA GLY A 54 -0.85 -12.31 6.86
C GLY A 54 -2.36 -12.35 6.61
N LYS A 55 -3.00 -13.42 7.07
CA LYS A 55 -4.46 -13.62 7.00
C LYS A 55 -5.27 -12.87 8.06
N HIS A 56 -4.60 -12.12 8.94
CA HIS A 56 -5.26 -11.42 10.04
C HIS A 56 -5.32 -9.91 9.77
N PRO A 57 -6.41 -9.24 10.13
CA PRO A 57 -6.50 -7.80 10.05
C PRO A 57 -5.37 -7.12 10.81
N LYS A 58 -4.81 -6.05 10.24
CA LYS A 58 -3.71 -5.28 10.83
C LYS A 58 -4.06 -3.79 10.92
N LYS A 59 -3.74 -3.18 12.06
CA LYS A 59 -3.92 -1.74 12.29
C LYS A 59 -2.80 -0.93 11.68
N TYR A 60 -3.16 0.20 11.07
CA TYR A 60 -2.25 1.20 10.52
C TYR A 60 -2.64 2.57 11.05
N GLY A 61 -1.92 3.03 12.06
CA GLY A 61 -2.30 4.22 12.83
C GLY A 61 -3.52 3.96 13.73
N PRO A 62 -4.14 5.03 14.26
CA PRO A 62 -5.23 4.91 15.23
C PRO A 62 -6.60 4.62 14.59
N VAL A 63 -6.77 4.93 13.30
CA VAL A 63 -8.09 4.90 12.63
C VAL A 63 -8.26 3.65 11.75
N PHE A 64 -7.23 3.26 11.01
CA PHE A 64 -7.39 2.26 9.95
C PHE A 64 -7.04 0.85 10.42
N THR A 65 -7.93 -0.10 10.11
CA THR A 65 -7.66 -1.53 10.20
C THR A 65 -7.88 -2.11 8.81
N ILE A 66 -6.85 -2.74 8.25
CA ILE A 66 -6.89 -3.30 6.90
C ILE A 66 -6.99 -4.81 7.02
N ASP A 67 -7.99 -5.38 6.33
CA ASP A 67 -8.21 -6.82 6.24
C ASP A 67 -7.77 -7.34 4.87
N HIS A 68 -7.11 -8.50 4.86
CA HIS A 68 -6.67 -9.15 3.64
C HIS A 68 -7.69 -10.22 3.25
N ILE A 69 -8.50 -9.92 2.24
CA ILE A 69 -9.59 -10.78 1.77
C ILE A 69 -9.05 -11.90 0.85
N SER A 70 -8.24 -11.54 -0.14
CA SER A 70 -7.66 -12.49 -1.10
C SER A 70 -6.44 -11.90 -1.81
N HIS A 71 -5.59 -12.79 -2.32
CA HIS A 71 -4.53 -12.43 -3.28
C HIS A 71 -4.46 -13.45 -4.42
N CYS A 72 -4.03 -12.98 -5.57
CA CYS A 72 -3.69 -13.82 -6.72
C CYS A 72 -2.21 -13.59 -7.04
N HIS A 73 -1.42 -14.65 -7.07
CA HIS A 73 -0.01 -14.60 -7.44
C HIS A 73 0.18 -15.27 -8.80
N TYR A 74 0.63 -14.51 -9.80
CA TYR A 74 0.89 -15.04 -11.13
C TYR A 74 2.31 -15.60 -11.18
N VAL A 75 2.45 -16.92 -11.22
CA VAL A 75 3.75 -17.62 -11.25
C VAL A 75 4.71 -17.19 -12.38
N ASN A 76 4.18 -16.67 -13.49
CA ASN A 76 4.98 -16.19 -14.62
C ASN A 76 5.29 -14.69 -14.58
N ILE A 77 4.73 -13.98 -13.61
CA ILE A 77 5.07 -12.59 -13.33
C ILE A 77 5.99 -12.66 -12.12
N LYS A 78 7.20 -12.12 -12.25
CA LYS A 78 8.02 -11.90 -11.06
C LYS A 78 7.29 -10.89 -10.19
N SER A 79 6.57 -11.40 -9.20
CA SER A 79 6.21 -10.65 -8.01
C SER A 79 7.52 -10.53 -7.24
N TRP A 80 8.09 -9.34 -7.25
CA TRP A 80 9.37 -9.06 -6.60
C TRP A 80 9.16 -8.87 -5.11
#